data_AF-A0A9P6D913-F1
#
_entry.id   AF-A0A9P6D913-F1
#
_cell.length_a   1.000
_cell.length_b   1.000
_cell.length_c   1.000
_cell.angle_alpha   90.00
_cell.angle_beta   90.00
_cell.angle_gamma   90.00
#
_symmetry.space_group_name_H-M   'P 1'
#
loop_
_entity.id
_entity.type
_entity.pdbx_description
1 polymer ?
#
loop_
_entity_poly.entity_id
_entity_poly.type
_entity_poly.pdbx_seq_one_letter_code
_entity_poly.pdbx_strand_id
1 'polypeptide(L)'
;MTSLRARPLFRYLPFIGLLSLVALLPAVDAAHNSVYLIRNAEEPSLGFAGLTPVGQKRADECLPKVFGKSSAYNIGLIIACTPDVNTTDCHTSIATANPLATALKLTVNTQCSTIESNTTSPTCVPDLINTFSKNSDKSVLIVWDVEHISDLLDEFDLENDEPDYPEEWPDIIFTLRNNYFIGQESQNCPDIDGPSTGAAAKASTTSSFRSAGLGAPALDKPSTATEGDALVEGEPTESDAPTSETVPEPVTTIAVPEATPAESAALEETPLPTESTEPAAVPKPTAAPAEESLVEQPPVQKMRRRHMKKRLSFEDRFIH
;
A
#
# COMPACT_ATOMS: atom_id res chain seq x y z
N MET A 1 -1.69 2.33 104.38
CA MET A 1 -1.25 1.72 103.10
C MET A 1 -2.19 2.28 102.03
N THR A 2 -1.79 3.40 101.39
CA THR A 2 -1.45 3.48 99.95
C THR A 2 -2.57 3.00 99.03
N SER A 3 -2.96 3.60 97.92
CA SER A 3 -2.66 4.81 97.13
C SER A 3 -3.34 4.53 95.76
N LEU A 4 -3.50 5.56 94.92
CA LEU A 4 -3.82 5.53 93.48
C LEU A 4 -5.30 5.38 93.08
N ARG A 5 -5.79 5.99 92.00
CA ARG A 5 -5.53 7.26 91.25
C ARG A 5 -6.48 7.23 90.06
N ALA A 6 -7.17 8.35 89.85
CA ALA A 6 -7.53 9.00 88.58
C ALA A 6 -7.59 8.24 87.22
N ARG A 7 -8.80 8.29 86.63
CA ARG A 7 -9.19 8.77 85.26
C ARG A 7 -8.76 7.96 84.00
N PRO A 8 -9.08 8.41 82.75
CA PRO A 8 -10.23 7.95 81.97
C PRO A 8 -9.79 7.37 80.59
N LEU A 9 -10.64 6.61 79.90
CA LEU A 9 -10.37 6.25 78.49
C LEU A 9 -11.48 6.76 77.57
N PHE A 10 -11.10 7.86 76.93
CA PHE A 10 -11.68 8.47 75.74
C PHE A 10 -11.34 7.61 74.50
N ARG A 11 -12.16 7.74 73.45
CA ARG A 11 -11.92 7.37 72.03
C ARG A 11 -11.98 5.88 71.68
N TYR A 12 -12.88 5.52 70.77
CA TYR A 12 -12.56 5.25 69.37
C TYR A 12 -13.85 5.30 68.54
N LEU A 13 -14.06 6.42 67.85
CA LEU A 13 -14.94 6.50 66.68
C LEU A 13 -14.17 5.85 65.53
N PRO A 14 -14.68 4.80 64.86
CA PRO A 14 -14.09 4.35 63.62
C PRO A 14 -14.39 5.41 62.54
N PHE A 15 -13.37 6.20 62.21
CA PHE A 15 -13.30 6.88 60.92
C PHE A 15 -13.35 5.79 59.84
N ILE A 16 -14.53 5.53 59.30
CA ILE A 16 -14.70 4.76 58.07
C ILE A 16 -14.06 5.63 56.98
N GLY A 17 -12.80 5.32 56.68
CA GLY A 17 -12.06 5.92 55.58
C GLY A 17 -12.79 5.61 54.29
N LEU A 18 -13.39 6.65 53.70
CA LEU A 18 -13.93 6.63 52.36
C LEU A 18 -12.73 6.50 51.40
N LEU A 19 -12.35 5.25 51.12
CA LEU A 19 -11.28 4.92 50.18
C LEU A 19 -11.82 5.25 48.78
N SER A 20 -11.59 6.49 48.35
CA SER A 20 -11.94 6.97 47.02
C SER A 20 -11.10 6.19 46.00
N LEU A 21 -11.70 5.15 45.42
CA LEU A 21 -11.14 4.40 44.30
C LEU A 21 -11.15 5.33 43.08
N VAL A 22 -10.12 6.17 42.97
CA VAL A 22 -9.83 6.92 41.75
C VAL A 22 -9.46 5.87 40.70
N ALA A 23 -10.44 5.51 39.87
CA ALA A 23 -10.20 4.71 38.68
C ALA A 23 -9.23 5.50 37.79
N LEU A 24 -7.95 5.09 37.79
CA LEU A 24 -7.01 5.44 36.73
C LEU A 24 -7.58 4.83 35.45
N LEU A 25 -8.41 5.59 34.73
CA LEU A 25 -8.61 5.33 33.32
C LEU A 25 -7.23 5.54 32.68
N PRO A 26 -6.62 4.52 32.05
CA PRO A 26 -5.48 4.80 31.20
C PRO A 26 -5.95 5.89 30.22
N ALA A 27 -5.22 7.00 30.16
CA ALA A 27 -5.31 7.86 29.00
C ALA A 27 -4.95 6.95 27.84
N VAL A 28 -5.97 6.51 27.10
CA VAL A 28 -5.78 5.90 25.79
C VAL A 28 -5.19 7.04 24.99
N ASP A 29 -3.86 7.09 24.96
CA ASP A 29 -3.12 7.84 23.98
C ASP A 29 -3.77 7.46 22.64
N ALA A 30 -4.30 8.46 21.94
CA ALA A 30 -5.06 8.24 20.71
C ALA A 30 -4.06 7.73 19.68
N ALA A 31 -3.76 6.44 19.72
CA ALA A 31 -2.81 5.81 18.84
C ALA A 31 -3.35 6.02 17.44
N HIS A 32 -2.66 6.83 16.63
CA HIS A 32 -3.10 7.04 15.27
C HIS A 32 -3.19 5.69 14.57
N ASN A 33 -4.13 5.60 13.63
CA ASN A 33 -4.42 4.39 12.88
C ASN A 33 -3.12 3.89 12.23
N SER A 34 -2.88 2.57 12.30
CA SER A 34 -1.83 1.98 11.48
C SER A 34 -2.20 2.16 10.01
N VAL A 35 -1.21 2.54 9.20
CA VAL A 35 -1.34 2.69 7.76
C VAL A 35 -0.51 1.59 7.12
N TYR A 36 -1.17 0.76 6.32
CA TYR A 36 -0.54 -0.29 5.53
C TYR A 36 -0.55 0.16 4.08
N LEU A 37 0.61 0.18 3.44
CA LEU A 37 0.79 0.54 2.05
C LEU A 37 1.24 -0.68 1.26
N ILE A 38 0.49 -1.01 0.21
CA ILE A 38 0.86 -2.01 -0.80
C ILE A 38 0.79 -1.36 -2.19
N ARG A 39 1.66 -1.77 -3.10
CA ARG A 39 1.52 -1.44 -4.52
C ARG A 39 0.41 -2.28 -5.18
N ASN A 40 0.02 -1.93 -6.40
CA ASN A 40 -0.84 -2.74 -7.24
C ASN A 40 -0.22 -4.14 -7.47
N ALA A 41 -1.09 -5.14 -7.58
CA ALA A 41 -0.70 -6.50 -7.93
C ALA A 41 -0.12 -6.57 -9.35
N GLU A 42 0.44 -7.73 -9.71
CA GLU A 42 1.19 -7.98 -10.93
C GLU A 42 0.40 -7.58 -12.17
N GLU A 43 0.90 -6.58 -12.88
CA GLU A 43 0.36 -6.06 -14.12
C GLU A 43 1.07 -6.63 -15.36
N PRO A 44 0.41 -6.68 -16.53
CA PRO A 44 1.06 -7.05 -17.77
C PRO A 44 2.27 -6.17 -18.06
N SER A 45 3.31 -6.76 -18.63
CA SER A 45 4.43 -5.98 -19.15
C SER A 45 3.97 -5.00 -20.24
N LEU A 46 4.74 -3.94 -20.46
CA LEU A 46 4.47 -2.90 -21.48
C LEU A 46 3.25 -2.02 -21.21
N GLY A 47 2.70 -2.03 -19.98
CA GLY A 47 1.65 -1.09 -19.58
C GLY A 47 0.29 -1.38 -20.21
N PHE A 48 -0.01 -2.64 -20.51
CA PHE A 48 -1.40 -3.00 -20.82
C PHE A 48 -2.26 -2.95 -19.57
N ALA A 49 -3.51 -2.53 -19.75
CA ALA A 49 -4.46 -2.43 -18.65
C ALA A 49 -4.78 -3.80 -18.03
N GLY A 50 -5.02 -3.80 -16.72
CA GLY A 50 -5.52 -4.95 -15.97
C GLY A 50 -4.44 -5.69 -15.17
N LEU A 51 -4.85 -6.78 -14.51
CA LEU A 51 -3.97 -7.67 -13.75
C LEU A 51 -3.58 -8.87 -14.60
N THR A 52 -2.35 -9.36 -14.41
CA THR A 52 -1.96 -10.69 -14.91
C THR A 52 -2.71 -11.79 -14.16
N PRO A 53 -2.70 -13.05 -14.63
CA PRO A 53 -3.24 -14.17 -13.86
C PRO A 53 -2.64 -14.31 -12.45
N VAL A 54 -1.35 -13.97 -12.28
CA VAL A 54 -0.68 -13.96 -10.96
C VAL A 54 -1.23 -12.83 -10.10
N GLY A 55 -1.35 -11.62 -10.67
CA GLY A 55 -1.91 -10.47 -9.97
C GLY A 55 -3.37 -10.66 -9.57
N GLN A 56 -4.14 -11.33 -10.41
CA GLN A 56 -5.52 -11.71 -10.12
C GLN A 56 -5.59 -12.73 -8.98
N LYS A 57 -4.71 -13.75 -8.97
CA LYS A 57 -4.58 -14.67 -7.83
C LYS A 57 -4.21 -13.94 -6.54
N ARG A 58 -3.28 -12.98 -6.58
CA ARG A 58 -2.92 -12.14 -5.42
C ARG A 58 -4.13 -11.36 -4.90
N ALA A 59 -4.82 -10.65 -5.80
CA ALA A 59 -5.97 -9.82 -5.46
C ALA A 59 -7.17 -10.62 -4.93
N ASP A 60 -7.54 -11.71 -5.62
CA ASP A 60 -8.75 -12.49 -5.34
C ASP A 60 -8.58 -13.48 -4.19
N GLU A 61 -7.39 -14.08 -4.06
CA GLU A 61 -7.19 -15.20 -3.13
C GLU A 61 -6.27 -14.87 -1.97
N CYS A 62 -5.27 -14.03 -2.16
CA CYS A 62 -4.28 -13.76 -1.11
C CYS A 62 -4.70 -12.60 -0.22
N LEU A 63 -4.91 -11.40 -0.79
CA LEU A 63 -5.21 -10.20 0.01
C LEU A 63 -6.43 -10.36 0.93
N PRO A 64 -7.54 -11.03 0.53
CA PRO A 64 -8.66 -11.30 1.42
C PRO A 64 -8.32 -12.23 2.60
N LYS A 65 -7.29 -13.08 2.49
CA LYS A 65 -6.80 -13.91 3.59
C LYS A 65 -5.88 -13.12 4.51
N VAL A 66 -5.01 -12.28 3.95
CA VAL A 66 -4.05 -11.45 4.68
C VAL A 66 -4.77 -10.35 5.47
N PHE A 67 -5.59 -9.54 4.80
CA PHE A 67 -6.25 -8.36 5.36
C PHE A 67 -7.73 -8.58 5.71
N GLY A 68 -8.22 -9.82 5.63
CA GLY A 68 -9.62 -10.16 5.85
C GLY A 68 -10.14 -9.82 7.26
N LYS A 69 -11.44 -10.03 7.48
CA LYS A 69 -12.13 -9.67 8.74
C LYS A 69 -11.53 -10.31 9.99
N SER A 70 -10.91 -11.49 9.85
CA SER A 70 -10.27 -12.23 10.95
C SER A 70 -8.79 -11.88 11.12
N SER A 71 -8.24 -10.99 10.29
CA SER A 71 -6.84 -10.58 10.38
C SER A 71 -6.60 -9.61 11.53
N ALA A 72 -5.35 -9.57 12.00
CA ALA A 72 -4.92 -8.60 13.00
C ALA A 72 -4.84 -7.17 12.43
N TYR A 73 -4.83 -7.00 11.11
CA TYR A 73 -4.74 -5.69 10.46
C TYR A 73 -5.97 -4.81 10.72
N ASN A 74 -7.17 -5.39 10.93
CA ASN A 74 -8.41 -4.67 11.26
C ASN A 74 -8.67 -3.44 10.36
N ILE A 75 -8.66 -3.66 9.04
CA ILE A 75 -8.85 -2.60 8.05
C ILE A 75 -10.26 -2.01 8.14
N GLY A 76 -10.35 -0.67 8.19
CA GLY A 76 -11.60 0.08 8.20
C GLY A 76 -11.72 1.13 7.09
N LEU A 77 -10.62 1.44 6.42
CA LEU A 77 -10.57 2.33 5.27
C LEU A 77 -9.63 1.73 4.23
N ILE A 78 -10.06 1.73 2.96
CA ILE A 78 -9.23 1.35 1.82
C ILE A 78 -9.15 2.57 0.91
N ILE A 79 -7.94 3.00 0.59
CA ILE A 79 -7.66 4.12 -0.31
C ILE A 79 -6.94 3.57 -1.53
N ALA A 80 -7.34 4.01 -2.72
CA ALA A 80 -6.58 3.83 -3.95
C ALA A 80 -6.59 5.14 -4.72
N CYS A 81 -5.66 5.31 -5.66
CA CYS A 81 -5.66 6.52 -6.48
C CYS A 81 -6.85 6.57 -7.44
N THR A 82 -7.27 7.78 -7.81
CA THR A 82 -8.26 8.03 -8.86
C THR A 82 -7.72 7.51 -10.20
N PRO A 83 -8.49 6.69 -10.95
CA PRO A 83 -8.04 6.21 -12.25
C PRO A 83 -7.97 7.36 -13.26
N ASP A 84 -6.85 7.46 -13.98
CA ASP A 84 -6.73 8.38 -15.10
C ASP A 84 -7.50 7.83 -16.31
N VAL A 85 -8.14 8.72 -17.07
CA VAL A 85 -8.94 8.34 -18.25
C VAL A 85 -8.10 8.16 -19.51
N ASN A 86 -6.86 8.66 -19.50
CA ASN A 86 -5.92 8.67 -20.62
C ASN A 86 -4.77 7.67 -20.44
N THR A 87 -4.52 7.21 -19.21
CA THR A 87 -3.47 6.23 -18.88
C THR A 87 -4.05 5.00 -18.17
N THR A 88 -3.20 4.01 -17.91
CA THR A 88 -3.58 2.80 -17.15
C THR A 88 -3.40 2.96 -15.65
N ASP A 89 -2.87 4.11 -15.22
CA ASP A 89 -2.51 4.39 -13.85
C ASP A 89 -3.72 4.23 -12.95
N CYS A 90 -3.50 3.63 -11.78
CA CYS A 90 -4.50 3.44 -10.73
C CYS A 90 -5.66 2.49 -11.05
N HIS A 91 -5.89 2.11 -12.31
CA HIS A 91 -6.87 1.08 -12.66
C HIS A 91 -6.50 -0.27 -12.01
N THR A 92 -5.21 -0.62 -12.04
CA THR A 92 -4.69 -1.85 -11.43
C THR A 92 -4.73 -1.80 -9.91
N SER A 93 -4.49 -0.64 -9.30
CA SER A 93 -4.62 -0.42 -7.85
C SER A 93 -6.05 -0.66 -7.37
N ILE A 94 -7.04 -0.14 -8.09
CA ILE A 94 -8.46 -0.38 -7.79
C ILE A 94 -8.82 -1.86 -8.01
N ALA A 95 -8.39 -2.46 -9.12
CA ALA A 95 -8.62 -3.87 -9.39
C ALA A 95 -8.01 -4.78 -8.31
N THR A 96 -6.84 -4.41 -7.79
CA THR A 96 -6.16 -5.11 -6.69
C THR A 96 -6.96 -5.02 -5.38
N ALA A 97 -7.52 -3.85 -5.08
CA ALA A 97 -8.23 -3.58 -3.83
C ALA A 97 -9.67 -4.14 -3.78
N ASN A 98 -10.35 -4.21 -4.93
CA ASN A 98 -11.78 -4.53 -5.02
C ASN A 98 -12.21 -5.87 -4.39
N PRO A 99 -11.49 -6.99 -4.57
CA PRO A 99 -11.89 -8.26 -3.97
C PRO A 99 -11.84 -8.20 -2.44
N LEU A 100 -10.79 -7.60 -1.87
CA LEU A 100 -10.67 -7.37 -0.43
C LEU A 100 -11.76 -6.42 0.09
N ALA A 101 -12.01 -5.31 -0.60
CA ALA A 101 -13.06 -4.36 -0.23
C ALA A 101 -14.43 -5.06 -0.17
N THR A 102 -14.73 -5.88 -1.16
CA THR A 102 -15.95 -6.70 -1.21
C THR A 102 -16.03 -7.67 -0.02
N ALA A 103 -14.95 -8.40 0.26
CA ALA A 103 -14.89 -9.34 1.40
C ALA A 103 -15.09 -8.63 2.75
N LEU A 104 -14.52 -7.42 2.91
CA LEU A 104 -14.66 -6.59 4.10
C LEU A 104 -16.01 -5.86 4.19
N LYS A 105 -16.77 -5.77 3.09
CA LYS A 105 -17.95 -4.90 2.93
C LYS A 105 -17.61 -3.41 3.09
N LEU A 106 -16.47 -3.02 2.52
CA LEU A 106 -16.00 -1.63 2.43
C LEU A 106 -16.03 -1.18 0.97
N THR A 107 -15.95 0.13 0.77
CA THR A 107 -15.72 0.74 -0.54
C THR A 107 -14.25 1.15 -0.67
N VAL A 108 -13.68 1.07 -1.87
CA VAL A 108 -12.38 1.68 -2.16
C VAL A 108 -12.59 3.18 -2.34
N ASN A 109 -11.94 4.00 -1.52
CA ASN A 109 -11.95 5.45 -1.68
C ASN A 109 -10.94 5.85 -2.77
N THR A 110 -11.45 6.38 -3.87
CA THR A 110 -10.68 6.80 -5.05
C THR A 110 -10.79 8.30 -5.29
N GLN A 111 -10.81 9.11 -4.22
CA GLN A 111 -10.94 10.57 -4.33
C GLN A 111 -9.59 11.27 -4.54
N CYS A 112 -8.48 10.66 -4.12
CA CYS A 112 -7.15 11.21 -4.28
C CYS A 112 -6.53 10.74 -5.59
N SER A 113 -6.17 11.67 -6.47
CA SER A 113 -5.42 11.33 -7.69
C SER A 113 -3.91 11.25 -7.41
N THR A 114 -3.13 10.82 -8.40
CA THR A 114 -1.66 10.82 -8.31
C THR A 114 -1.13 12.25 -8.25
N ILE A 115 0.04 12.48 -7.65
CA ILE A 115 0.58 13.84 -7.46
C ILE A 115 0.93 14.50 -8.79
N GLU A 116 1.35 13.72 -9.78
CA GLU A 116 1.61 14.22 -11.13
C GLU A 116 0.34 14.73 -11.82
N SER A 117 -0.83 14.20 -11.47
CA SER A 117 -2.09 14.74 -11.94
C SER A 117 -2.31 16.11 -11.28
N ASN A 118 -2.24 17.16 -12.09
CA ASN A 118 -2.32 18.58 -11.73
C ASN A 118 -3.63 19.04 -11.05
N THR A 119 -4.40 18.11 -10.48
CA THR A 119 -5.76 18.28 -9.98
C THR A 119 -5.92 18.10 -8.47
N THR A 120 -4.91 17.61 -7.73
CA THR A 120 -5.06 17.29 -6.29
C THR A 120 -3.95 17.91 -5.42
N SER A 121 -4.34 18.37 -4.23
CA SER A 121 -3.40 18.87 -3.21
C SER A 121 -2.51 17.71 -2.74
N PRO A 122 -1.19 17.92 -2.51
CA PRO A 122 -0.23 16.89 -2.05
C PRO A 122 -0.50 16.40 -0.60
N THR A 123 -1.70 16.66 -0.08
CA THR A 123 -2.15 16.34 1.27
C THR A 123 -3.39 15.46 1.26
N CYS A 124 -3.88 15.05 0.07
CA CYS A 124 -5.18 14.40 -0.04
C CYS A 124 -5.25 13.11 0.77
N VAL A 125 -4.26 12.23 0.63
CA VAL A 125 -4.24 10.95 1.38
C VAL A 125 -4.06 11.19 2.87
N PRO A 126 -3.10 12.02 3.34
CA PRO A 126 -3.02 12.42 4.74
C PRO A 126 -4.32 13.01 5.31
N ASP A 127 -5.02 13.85 4.55
CA ASP A 127 -6.29 14.48 4.97
C ASP A 127 -7.43 13.46 5.11
N LEU A 128 -7.51 12.47 4.21
CA LEU A 128 -8.46 11.37 4.32
C LEU A 128 -8.20 10.53 5.57
N ILE A 129 -6.93 10.17 5.82
CA ILE A 129 -6.52 9.38 6.99
C ILE A 129 -6.87 10.15 8.26
N ASN A 130 -6.47 11.42 8.37
CA ASN A 130 -6.75 12.26 9.54
C ASN A 130 -8.26 12.44 9.78
N THR A 131 -9.06 12.55 8.71
CA THR A 131 -10.52 12.63 8.82
C THR A 131 -11.12 11.32 9.35
N PHE A 132 -10.61 10.19 8.88
CA PHE A 132 -11.02 8.87 9.34
C PHE A 132 -10.62 8.62 10.81
N SER A 133 -9.40 9.00 11.20
CA SER A 133 -8.86 8.87 12.56
C SER A 133 -9.72 9.53 13.64
N LYS A 134 -10.43 10.61 13.30
CA LYS A 134 -11.32 11.31 14.24
C LYS A 134 -12.51 10.48 14.69
N ASN A 135 -12.89 9.45 13.92
CA ASN A 135 -14.13 8.69 14.12
C ASN A 135 -13.91 7.18 14.22
N SER A 136 -12.69 6.70 14.01
CA SER A 136 -12.38 5.26 13.94
C SER A 136 -10.96 5.00 14.41
N ASP A 137 -10.78 3.89 15.14
CA ASP A 137 -9.50 3.33 15.58
C ASP A 137 -8.98 2.21 14.65
N LYS A 138 -9.77 1.81 13.64
CA LYS A 138 -9.41 0.78 12.65
C LYS A 138 -8.23 1.20 11.78
N SER A 139 -7.49 0.27 11.20
CA SER A 139 -6.36 0.60 10.35
C SER A 139 -6.77 1.04 8.95
N VAL A 140 -5.86 1.71 8.25
CA VAL A 140 -6.03 2.14 6.85
C VAL A 140 -5.16 1.27 5.96
N LEU A 141 -5.72 0.80 4.84
CA LEU A 141 -4.96 0.18 3.75
C LEU A 141 -4.93 1.15 2.57
N ILE A 142 -3.73 1.44 2.07
CA ILE A 142 -3.51 2.17 0.84
C ILE A 142 -3.01 1.18 -0.20
N VAL A 143 -3.70 1.12 -1.34
CA VAL A 143 -3.30 0.35 -2.51
C VAL A 143 -2.96 1.34 -3.61
N TRP A 144 -1.69 1.49 -3.92
CA TRP A 144 -1.21 2.56 -4.80
C TRP A 144 -0.57 2.02 -6.07
N ASP A 145 -0.51 2.87 -7.09
CA ASP A 145 0.19 2.54 -8.33
C ASP A 145 1.70 2.56 -8.08
N VAL A 146 2.41 1.53 -8.54
CA VAL A 146 3.86 1.42 -8.36
C VAL A 146 4.60 2.62 -8.94
N GLU A 147 4.13 3.19 -10.06
CA GLU A 147 4.81 4.31 -10.71
C GLU A 147 4.73 5.60 -9.89
N HIS A 148 3.79 5.66 -8.93
CA HIS A 148 3.48 6.86 -8.13
C HIS A 148 3.64 6.64 -6.62
N ILE A 149 4.21 5.52 -6.19
CA ILE A 149 4.29 5.16 -4.76
C ILE A 149 5.34 6.00 -4.02
N SER A 150 6.47 6.28 -4.68
CA SER A 150 7.53 7.13 -4.14
C SER A 150 7.02 8.55 -3.91
N ASP A 151 6.25 9.09 -4.86
CA ASP A 151 5.60 10.39 -4.73
C ASP A 151 4.61 10.42 -3.56
N LEU A 152 3.81 9.36 -3.39
CA LEU A 152 2.89 9.24 -2.25
C LEU A 152 3.63 9.25 -0.91
N LEU A 153 4.77 8.55 -0.81
CA LEU A 153 5.55 8.48 0.42
C LEU A 153 6.15 9.84 0.80
N ASP A 154 6.55 10.64 -0.19
CA ASP A 154 6.96 12.03 0.02
C ASP A 154 5.84 12.90 0.66
N GLU A 155 4.55 12.57 0.49
CA GLU A 155 3.44 13.29 1.15
C GLU A 155 3.35 13.02 2.66
N PHE A 156 3.81 11.85 3.10
CA PHE A 156 3.70 11.47 4.52
C PHE A 156 4.69 12.21 5.42
N ASP A 157 5.65 12.95 4.84
CA ASP A 157 6.70 13.70 5.55
C ASP A 157 7.30 12.86 6.69
N LEU A 158 7.82 11.68 6.32
CA LEU A 158 8.28 10.70 7.30
C LEU A 158 9.45 11.26 8.12
N GLU A 159 9.38 11.05 9.43
CA GLU A 159 10.32 11.64 10.40
C GLU A 159 11.67 10.89 10.47
N ASN A 160 11.74 9.67 9.93
CA ASN A 160 12.93 8.83 9.95
C ASN A 160 13.47 8.54 8.54
N ASP A 161 14.73 8.09 8.48
CA ASP A 161 15.34 7.60 7.23
C ASP A 161 14.55 6.36 6.76
N GLU A 162 13.70 6.56 5.76
CA GLU A 162 12.88 5.54 5.13
C GLU A 162 13.75 4.68 4.17
N PRO A 163 13.60 3.34 4.16
CA PRO A 163 14.13 2.55 3.07
C PRO A 163 13.34 2.82 1.78
N ASP A 164 14.01 2.85 0.63
CA ASP A 164 13.33 2.93 -0.66
C ASP A 164 12.26 1.82 -0.75
N TYR A 165 11.04 2.17 -1.18
CA TYR A 165 9.97 1.20 -1.36
C TYR A 165 10.43 0.14 -2.39
N PRO A 166 10.33 -1.16 -2.09
CA PRO A 166 10.78 -2.21 -2.99
C PRO A 166 9.81 -2.40 -4.16
N GLU A 167 9.84 -1.49 -5.13
CA GLU A 167 8.89 -1.42 -6.25
C GLU A 167 8.80 -2.74 -7.01
N GLU A 168 9.86 -3.53 -7.15
CA GLU A 168 9.83 -4.81 -7.87
C GLU A 168 9.02 -5.92 -7.15
N TRP A 169 8.67 -5.74 -5.88
CA TRP A 169 8.10 -6.76 -4.99
C TRP A 169 6.62 -6.45 -4.65
N PRO A 170 5.66 -6.96 -5.44
CA PRO A 170 4.22 -6.73 -5.22
C PRO A 170 3.67 -7.40 -3.95
N ASP A 171 4.47 -8.24 -3.29
CA ASP A 171 4.12 -8.91 -2.05
C ASP A 171 4.44 -8.12 -0.78
N ILE A 172 5.03 -6.92 -0.87
CA ILE A 172 5.45 -6.17 0.32
C ILE A 172 4.30 -5.37 0.92
N ILE A 173 4.14 -5.50 2.24
CA ILE A 173 3.30 -4.66 3.11
C ILE A 173 4.23 -3.69 3.82
N PHE A 174 4.07 -2.41 3.51
CA PHE A 174 4.84 -1.34 4.12
C PHE A 174 4.03 -0.69 5.23
N THR A 175 4.53 -0.71 6.46
CA THR A 175 3.77 -0.29 7.64
C THR A 175 4.25 1.06 8.15
N LEU A 176 3.32 2.01 8.20
CA LEU A 176 3.51 3.36 8.72
C LEU A 176 2.64 3.57 9.97
N ARG A 177 3.16 4.35 10.91
CA ARG A 177 2.39 4.81 12.07
C ARG A 177 2.92 6.14 12.58
N ASN A 178 2.03 7.12 12.79
CA ASN A 178 2.40 8.46 13.25
C ASN A 178 3.49 9.12 12.38
N ASN A 179 3.47 8.92 11.06
CA ASN A 179 4.52 9.36 10.12
C ASN A 179 5.91 8.76 10.38
N TYR A 180 5.97 7.60 11.03
CA TYR A 180 7.18 6.78 11.13
C TYR A 180 7.02 5.52 10.30
N PHE A 181 8.07 5.16 9.57
CA PHE A 181 8.23 3.81 9.05
C PHE A 181 8.47 2.84 10.22
N ILE A 182 7.61 1.83 10.34
CA ILE A 182 7.67 0.83 11.42
C ILE A 182 8.33 -0.45 10.94
N GLY A 183 8.08 -0.84 9.69
CA GLY A 183 8.63 -2.06 9.13
C GLY A 183 7.96 -2.47 7.84
N GLN A 184 8.53 -3.48 7.22
CA GLN A 184 8.01 -4.11 6.02
C GLN A 184 7.96 -5.63 6.22
N GLU A 185 6.94 -6.26 5.66
CA GLU A 185 6.77 -7.71 5.69
C GLU A 185 6.17 -8.21 4.38
N SER A 186 6.33 -9.50 4.08
CA SER A 186 5.67 -10.11 2.92
C SER A 186 4.22 -10.45 3.25
N GLN A 187 3.35 -10.38 2.24
CA GLN A 187 1.98 -10.87 2.26
C GLN A 187 1.92 -12.39 2.50
N ASN A 188 3.02 -13.12 2.31
CA ASN A 188 3.09 -14.57 2.45
C ASN A 188 2.05 -15.29 1.56
N CYS A 189 1.93 -14.86 0.30
CA CYS A 189 1.03 -15.44 -0.68
C CYS A 189 1.63 -16.75 -1.24
N PRO A 190 0.93 -17.89 -1.10
CA PRO A 190 1.45 -19.18 -1.55
C PRO A 190 1.80 -19.19 -3.05
N ASP A 191 3.06 -19.56 -3.33
CA ASP A 191 3.64 -19.79 -4.65
C ASP A 191 3.74 -18.56 -5.56
N ILE A 192 3.52 -17.35 -5.05
CA ILE A 192 3.51 -16.11 -5.88
C ILE A 192 4.31 -14.94 -5.29
N ASP A 193 4.92 -15.06 -4.11
CA ASP A 193 5.75 -14.00 -3.54
C ASP A 193 7.09 -13.85 -4.26
N GLY A 194 7.68 -12.64 -4.16
CA GLY A 194 8.95 -12.31 -4.76
C GLY A 194 8.85 -11.25 -5.86
N PRO A 195 9.99 -10.97 -6.53
CA PRO A 195 10.05 -9.92 -7.52
C PRO A 195 9.23 -10.27 -8.78
N SER A 196 8.45 -9.33 -9.26
CA SER A 196 7.70 -9.48 -10.51
C SER A 196 8.56 -9.08 -11.71
N THR A 197 8.78 -10.02 -12.64
CA THR A 197 9.60 -9.81 -13.84
C THR A 197 9.02 -8.79 -14.83
N GLY A 198 7.79 -8.31 -14.59
CA GLY A 198 7.13 -7.27 -15.37
C GLY A 198 7.49 -5.83 -14.93
N ALA A 199 7.82 -5.62 -13.66
CA ALA A 199 8.14 -4.29 -13.12
C ALA A 199 9.52 -3.78 -13.58
N ALA A 200 10.52 -4.67 -13.62
CA ALA A 200 11.90 -4.33 -14.01
C ALA A 200 12.02 -3.80 -15.46
N ALA A 201 11.08 -4.13 -16.35
CA ALA A 201 11.11 -3.68 -17.74
C ALA A 201 10.69 -2.20 -17.92
N LYS A 202 9.88 -1.65 -17.01
CA LYS A 202 9.43 -0.26 -17.10
C LYS A 202 10.44 0.72 -16.50
N ALA A 203 11.05 0.38 -15.35
CA ALA A 203 12.05 1.22 -14.69
C ALA A 203 13.34 1.45 -15.52
N SER A 204 13.65 0.55 -16.47
CA SER A 204 14.89 0.66 -17.27
C SER A 204 14.81 1.61 -18.47
N THR A 205 13.64 2.13 -18.85
CA THR A 205 13.51 2.88 -20.12
C THR A 205 13.91 4.36 -20.01
N THR A 206 14.03 4.91 -18.80
CA THR A 206 14.31 6.34 -18.59
C THR A 206 15.81 6.69 -18.52
N SER A 207 16.73 5.71 -18.58
CA SER A 207 18.17 5.95 -18.38
C SER A 207 19.02 6.00 -19.67
N SER A 208 18.52 5.54 -20.83
CA SER A 208 19.37 5.34 -22.01
C SER A 208 19.07 6.28 -23.19
N PHE A 209 19.26 7.59 -23.02
CA PHE A 209 19.55 8.49 -24.14
C PHE A 209 20.54 9.59 -23.74
N ARG A 210 21.83 9.24 -23.74
CA ARG A 210 22.93 10.18 -24.04
C ARG A 210 24.18 9.41 -24.47
N SER A 211 24.31 9.23 -25.78
CA SER A 211 25.59 8.99 -26.45
C SER A 211 25.64 9.88 -27.68
N ALA A 212 26.51 10.88 -27.66
CA ALA A 212 27.33 11.30 -28.81
C ALA A 212 28.26 12.46 -28.40
N GLY A 213 29.54 12.33 -28.72
CA GLY A 213 30.52 13.42 -28.71
C GLY A 213 31.82 13.05 -27.99
N LEU A 214 32.59 12.10 -28.51
CA LEU A 214 33.78 12.34 -29.35
C LEU A 214 34.97 12.93 -28.58
N GLY A 215 36.01 12.11 -28.37
CA GLY A 215 37.32 12.53 -27.88
C GLY A 215 38.25 11.38 -27.54
N ALA A 216 38.72 10.64 -28.56
CA ALA A 216 40.00 9.92 -28.48
C ALA A 216 41.11 10.87 -29.00
N PRO A 217 42.38 10.73 -28.58
CA PRO A 217 43.24 9.71 -29.21
C PRO A 217 44.36 9.06 -28.36
N ALA A 218 44.84 7.91 -28.88
CA ALA A 218 46.24 7.43 -28.98
C ALA A 218 47.04 7.08 -27.70
N LEU A 219 47.39 5.78 -27.49
CA LEU A 219 48.63 5.06 -27.88
C LEU A 219 49.70 5.05 -26.77
N ASP A 220 49.95 3.90 -26.12
CA ASP A 220 51.14 3.05 -26.35
C ASP A 220 51.23 1.85 -25.36
N LYS A 221 51.81 0.76 -25.86
CA LYS A 221 52.09 -0.58 -25.26
C LYS A 221 53.56 -0.59 -24.70
N PRO A 222 54.18 -1.72 -24.25
CA PRO A 222 53.72 -3.02 -23.70
C PRO A 222 54.55 -3.55 -22.48
N SER A 223 54.34 -4.84 -22.12
CA SER A 223 55.23 -5.79 -21.37
C SER A 223 55.09 -5.76 -19.83
N THR A 224 55.08 -6.86 -19.07
CA THR A 224 55.65 -8.22 -19.19
C THR A 224 54.85 -9.25 -18.38
N ALA A 225 55.00 -10.52 -18.77
CA ALA A 225 54.51 -11.75 -18.14
C ALA A 225 54.83 -11.91 -16.65
N THR A 226 54.03 -12.72 -15.93
CA THR A 226 54.53 -13.75 -15.00
C THR A 226 53.49 -14.87 -14.82
N GLU A 227 54.03 -16.07 -14.95
CA GLU A 227 53.53 -17.44 -14.82
C GLU A 227 53.09 -17.77 -13.38
N GLY A 228 52.12 -18.68 -13.21
CA GLY A 228 51.69 -19.11 -11.87
C GLY A 228 50.63 -20.22 -11.92
N ASP A 229 51.13 -21.45 -11.86
CA ASP A 229 50.47 -22.77 -11.91
C ASP A 229 49.38 -23.08 -10.87
N ALA A 230 48.69 -24.19 -11.19
CA ALA A 230 48.10 -25.20 -10.29
C ALA A 230 46.60 -25.08 -9.95
N LEU A 231 45.78 -25.68 -10.83
CA LEU A 231 44.45 -26.19 -10.50
C LEU A 231 44.58 -27.66 -10.08
N VAL A 232 44.21 -27.93 -8.82
CA VAL A 232 44.08 -29.28 -8.24
C VAL A 232 42.66 -29.78 -8.52
N GLU A 233 42.56 -30.90 -9.22
CA GLU A 233 41.32 -31.66 -9.38
C GLU A 233 41.04 -32.46 -8.09
N GLY A 234 39.83 -32.32 -7.54
CA GLY A 234 39.32 -33.12 -6.44
C GLY A 234 38.15 -33.97 -6.92
N GLU A 235 38.32 -35.29 -6.84
CA GLU A 235 37.30 -36.32 -7.13
C GLU A 235 36.10 -36.29 -6.18
N PRO A 236 34.93 -36.80 -6.62
CA PRO A 236 33.73 -36.94 -5.79
C PRO A 236 33.76 -38.24 -4.98
N THR A 237 33.43 -38.16 -3.69
CA THR A 237 33.20 -39.33 -2.84
C THR A 237 31.71 -39.63 -2.73
N GLU A 238 31.38 -40.80 -3.25
CA GLU A 238 30.22 -41.65 -3.06
C GLU A 238 30.01 -41.97 -1.57
N SER A 239 28.78 -41.85 -1.05
CA SER A 239 28.35 -42.59 0.15
C SER A 239 26.82 -42.69 0.24
N ASP A 240 26.36 -43.91 -0.05
CA ASP A 240 25.45 -44.75 0.73
C ASP A 240 24.04 -44.26 1.14
N ALA A 241 23.08 -45.02 0.62
CA ALA A 241 21.74 -45.23 1.15
C ALA A 241 21.73 -45.92 2.52
N PRO A 242 20.61 -45.86 3.26
CA PRO A 242 19.80 -47.08 3.43
C PRO A 242 18.28 -46.80 3.32
N THR A 243 17.53 -47.59 2.54
CA THR A 243 16.76 -48.80 2.93
C THR A 243 15.53 -48.56 3.82
N SER A 244 14.35 -48.59 3.17
CA SER A 244 13.11 -49.31 3.51
C SER A 244 12.46 -49.21 4.91
N GLU A 245 11.25 -48.65 4.97
CA GLU A 245 10.13 -49.26 5.72
C GLU A 245 8.72 -48.76 5.28
N THR A 246 8.02 -49.64 4.55
CA THR A 246 6.63 -50.12 4.75
C THR A 246 5.49 -49.19 5.24
N VAL A 247 4.65 -48.72 4.29
CA VAL A 247 3.16 -48.89 4.13
C VAL A 247 2.38 -49.35 5.39
N PRO A 248 1.22 -48.74 5.80
CA PRO A 248 0.00 -48.76 4.99
C PRO A 248 -1.03 -47.59 5.12
N GLU A 249 -1.72 -47.32 4.00
CA GLU A 249 -3.11 -46.79 3.92
C GLU A 249 -4.13 -47.86 4.44
N PRO A 250 -5.45 -47.64 4.69
CA PRO A 250 -6.31 -46.70 3.95
C PRO A 250 -7.61 -46.18 4.62
N VAL A 251 -8.33 -45.36 3.82
CA VAL A 251 -9.77 -45.07 3.83
C VAL A 251 -10.36 -44.32 5.02
N THR A 252 -10.87 -43.11 4.76
CA THR A 252 -12.17 -42.69 5.32
C THR A 252 -12.94 -41.89 4.27
N THR A 253 -13.86 -42.60 3.61
CA THR A 253 -14.96 -42.08 2.81
C THR A 253 -15.90 -41.28 3.72
N ILE A 254 -16.03 -39.97 3.50
CA ILE A 254 -17.08 -39.16 4.13
C ILE A 254 -18.09 -38.79 3.06
N ALA A 255 -19.34 -39.14 3.35
CA ALA A 255 -20.51 -39.05 2.50
C ALA A 255 -20.84 -37.60 2.12
N VAL A 256 -21.13 -37.43 0.84
CA VAL A 256 -21.84 -36.28 0.26
C VAL A 256 -23.33 -36.45 0.57
N PRO A 257 -24.00 -35.52 1.26
CA PRO A 257 -25.45 -35.46 1.23
C PRO A 257 -25.93 -34.81 -0.06
N GLU A 258 -26.58 -35.64 -0.86
CA GLU A 258 -27.52 -35.34 -1.92
C GLU A 258 -28.60 -34.36 -1.43
N ALA A 259 -28.68 -33.18 -2.04
CA ALA A 259 -29.79 -32.24 -1.85
C ALA A 259 -30.42 -31.91 -3.21
N THR A 260 -31.69 -32.28 -3.27
CA THR A 260 -32.70 -32.23 -4.31
C THR A 260 -32.84 -30.86 -5.01
N PRO A 261 -33.20 -30.83 -6.32
CA PRO A 261 -33.55 -29.60 -7.03
C PRO A 261 -35.01 -29.22 -6.73
N ALA A 262 -35.24 -28.00 -6.23
CA ALA A 262 -36.52 -27.31 -6.32
C ALA A 262 -36.41 -26.34 -7.51
N GLU A 263 -37.00 -26.68 -8.65
CA GLU A 263 -38.36 -26.33 -9.06
C GLU A 263 -38.56 -24.82 -9.29
N SER A 264 -38.59 -24.51 -10.58
CA SER A 264 -39.01 -23.28 -11.22
C SER A 264 -40.47 -22.92 -10.91
N ALA A 265 -40.75 -21.62 -10.75
CA ALA A 265 -41.76 -20.85 -11.49
C ALA A 265 -42.38 -19.76 -10.60
N ALA A 266 -42.24 -18.50 -11.02
CA ALA A 266 -43.36 -17.60 -11.28
C ALA A 266 -42.82 -16.23 -11.68
N LEU A 267 -42.99 -15.93 -12.97
CA LEU A 267 -43.02 -14.58 -13.50
C LEU A 267 -44.21 -13.85 -12.89
N GLU A 268 -44.00 -12.63 -12.38
CA GLU A 268 -45.08 -11.65 -12.28
C GLU A 268 -44.59 -10.37 -12.96
N GLU A 269 -45.08 -10.20 -14.19
CA GLU A 269 -45.02 -8.96 -14.95
C GLU A 269 -45.95 -7.94 -14.29
N THR A 270 -45.44 -6.74 -14.01
CA THR A 270 -46.28 -5.58 -13.70
C THR A 270 -45.93 -4.45 -14.67
N PRO A 271 -46.94 -3.85 -15.35
CA PRO A 271 -46.74 -3.10 -16.60
C PRO A 271 -46.33 -1.64 -16.42
N LEU A 272 -45.63 -1.14 -17.44
CA LEU A 272 -45.40 0.28 -17.71
C LEU A 272 -46.71 1.07 -17.87
N PRO A 273 -46.75 2.32 -17.41
CA PRO A 273 -47.60 3.34 -18.01
C PRO A 273 -46.83 4.14 -19.09
N THR A 274 -47.39 4.09 -20.29
CA THR A 274 -47.15 4.98 -21.43
C THR A 274 -47.89 6.31 -21.27
N GLU A 275 -47.22 7.45 -21.43
CA GLU A 275 -47.77 8.74 -21.91
C GLU A 275 -46.56 9.67 -22.20
N SER A 276 -46.08 9.88 -23.44
CA SER A 276 -46.59 10.70 -24.56
C SER A 276 -46.76 12.20 -24.25
N THR A 277 -46.35 13.05 -25.22
CA THR A 277 -46.45 14.54 -25.31
C THR A 277 -45.13 15.23 -24.90
N GLU A 278 -44.39 16.05 -25.66
CA GLU A 278 -44.48 16.74 -26.97
C GLU A 278 -43.08 17.37 -27.26
N PRO A 279 -42.65 17.57 -28.52
CA PRO A 279 -41.30 18.05 -28.83
C PRO A 279 -41.19 19.58 -28.85
N ALA A 280 -40.32 20.13 -28.02
CA ALA A 280 -39.97 21.55 -28.05
C ALA A 280 -38.89 21.86 -29.11
N ALA A 281 -39.34 22.58 -30.12
CA ALA A 281 -38.66 23.47 -31.06
C ALA A 281 -37.12 23.59 -31.03
N VAL A 282 -36.56 23.32 -32.21
CA VAL A 282 -35.22 23.69 -32.69
C VAL A 282 -35.13 25.21 -32.93
N PRO A 283 -34.13 25.92 -32.37
CA PRO A 283 -33.70 27.20 -32.92
C PRO A 283 -32.53 27.03 -33.90
N LYS A 284 -32.81 27.49 -35.11
CA LYS A 284 -31.98 27.85 -36.28
C LYS A 284 -30.54 28.32 -35.95
N PRO A 285 -29.50 27.85 -36.69
CA PRO A 285 -28.16 28.42 -36.61
C PRO A 285 -28.05 29.70 -37.45
N THR A 286 -27.65 30.80 -36.80
CA THR A 286 -27.25 32.06 -37.46
C THR A 286 -25.74 32.04 -37.68
N ALA A 287 -25.35 32.26 -38.92
CA ALA A 287 -23.98 32.29 -39.39
C ALA A 287 -23.26 33.61 -39.06
N ALA A 288 -21.97 33.50 -38.72
CA ALA A 288 -20.84 34.41 -39.01
C ALA A 288 -20.88 35.85 -38.39
N PRO A 289 -19.73 36.53 -38.15
CA PRO A 289 -18.46 36.42 -38.88
C PRO A 289 -17.18 36.31 -38.04
N ALA A 290 -16.09 36.06 -38.78
CA ALA A 290 -14.71 36.05 -38.36
C ALA A 290 -14.26 37.36 -37.70
N GLU A 291 -13.41 37.26 -36.67
CA GLU A 291 -12.24 38.12 -36.54
C GLU A 291 -11.04 37.36 -35.98
N GLU A 292 -9.94 37.62 -36.65
CA GLU A 292 -8.58 37.15 -36.49
C GLU A 292 -7.92 38.00 -35.40
N SER A 293 -7.48 37.40 -34.29
CA SER A 293 -6.48 38.05 -33.44
C SER A 293 -5.48 37.02 -32.93
N LEU A 294 -4.28 37.15 -33.50
CA LEU A 294 -3.06 36.44 -33.17
C LEU A 294 -2.58 36.93 -31.80
N VAL A 295 -2.79 36.13 -30.75
CA VAL A 295 -2.17 36.37 -29.43
C VAL A 295 -0.90 35.55 -29.35
N GLU A 296 0.22 36.23 -29.53
CA GLU A 296 1.59 35.76 -29.33
C GLU A 296 1.77 35.33 -27.85
N GLN A 297 1.93 34.03 -27.61
CA GLN A 297 2.26 33.50 -26.28
C GLN A 297 3.78 33.63 -26.04
N PRO A 298 4.23 34.21 -24.91
CA PRO A 298 5.65 34.24 -24.57
C PRO A 298 6.16 32.86 -24.15
N PRO A 299 7.46 32.56 -24.37
CA PRO A 299 8.03 31.25 -24.10
C PRO A 299 8.02 30.92 -22.61
N VAL A 300 7.47 29.75 -22.29
CA VAL A 300 7.50 29.11 -20.97
C VAL A 300 8.96 28.90 -20.55
N GLN A 301 9.45 29.76 -19.65
CA GLN A 301 10.72 29.54 -18.98
C GLN A 301 10.57 28.39 -17.99
N LYS A 302 11.18 27.24 -18.31
CA LYS A 302 11.44 26.15 -17.35
C LYS A 302 12.33 26.68 -16.22
N MET A 303 11.72 27.14 -15.12
CA MET A 303 12.43 27.32 -13.85
C MET A 303 12.74 25.94 -13.28
N ARG A 304 13.97 25.48 -13.51
CA ARG A 304 14.61 24.44 -12.71
C ARG A 304 14.79 24.96 -11.28
N ARG A 305 13.87 24.62 -10.38
CA ARG A 305 14.13 24.71 -8.94
C ARG A 305 15.14 23.63 -8.57
N ARG A 306 16.40 24.01 -8.43
CA ARG A 306 17.40 23.20 -7.73
C ARG A 306 17.10 23.32 -6.23
N HIS A 307 16.48 22.29 -5.65
CA HIS A 307 16.50 22.12 -4.20
C HIS A 307 17.94 21.76 -3.79
N MET A 308 18.68 22.75 -3.29
CA MET A 308 19.90 22.49 -2.54
C MET A 308 19.51 21.94 -1.17
N LYS A 309 19.66 20.63 -0.99
CA LYS A 309 19.64 19.95 0.30
C LYS A 309 20.84 20.47 1.11
N LYS A 310 20.62 21.48 1.96
CA LYS A 310 21.61 21.92 2.96
C LYS A 310 21.70 20.81 4.01
N ARG A 311 22.71 19.97 3.91
CA ARG A 311 23.26 19.22 5.05
C ARG A 311 23.69 20.25 6.10
N LEU A 312 22.94 20.37 7.18
CA LEU A 312 23.46 20.92 8.42
C LEU A 312 24.04 19.75 9.20
N SER A 313 25.37 19.70 9.26
CA SER A 313 26.12 18.82 10.15
C SER A 313 25.81 19.20 11.59
N PHE A 314 25.17 18.30 12.32
CA PHE A 314 24.92 18.41 13.76
C PHE A 314 26.12 17.82 14.51
N GLU A 315 27.24 18.54 14.50
CA GLU A 315 28.41 18.25 15.34
C GLU A 315 28.99 19.59 15.78
N ASP A 316 28.47 20.11 16.90
CA ASP A 316 29.18 20.97 17.86
C ASP A 316 28.17 21.57 18.87
N ARG A 317 27.78 20.78 19.89
CA ARG A 317 27.28 21.37 21.14
C ARG A 317 27.21 20.42 22.33
N PHE A 318 28.35 19.88 22.78
CA PHE A 318 28.49 19.47 24.19
C PHE A 318 29.93 19.66 24.68
N ILE A 319 30.31 20.92 24.92
CA ILE A 319 31.29 21.28 25.93
C ILE A 319 30.77 22.52 26.64
N HIS A 320 30.18 22.33 27.83
CA HIS A 320 30.34 23.15 29.04
C HIS A 320 29.51 22.57 30.18
#